data_AF-A0A953M9N8-F1
#
_entry.id   AF-A0A953M9N8-F1
#
_cell.length_a   1.000
_cell.length_b   1.000
_cell.length_c   1.000
_cell.angle_alpha   90.00
_cell.angle_beta   90.00
_cell.angle_gamma   90.00
#
_symmetry.space_group_name_H-M   'P 1'
#
loop_
_entity.id
_entity.type
_entity.pdbx_description
1 polymer ?
#
loop_
_entity_poly.entity_id
_entity_poly.type
_entity_poly.pdbx_seq_one_letter_code
_entity_poly.pdbx_strand_id
1 'polypeptide(L)'
;MAHTTLKDAFKAKEDEFYTQLSDIEKELKYYKAQFKGKVVYCNADDPFESNFFKYFASNFNALGIKKLIATSYAGSPIVGKQLSFFDIEGVKNEKKKEPMKIEINEVRDYNKDGAVNILDVEYLLKHNKNSAVPLEGSGDFRSKSCVEILKEADIVVTNPPFSLFREFVAQLVEHKKKFLIIGNTN
;
A
#
# COMPACT_ATOMS: atom_id res chain seq x y z
N MET A 1 1.15 36.82 10.68
CA MET A 1 2.17 35.75 10.73
C MET A 1 1.48 34.53 11.31
N ALA A 2 1.26 33.49 10.51
CA ALA A 2 0.43 32.35 10.88
C ALA A 2 1.18 31.46 11.89
N HIS A 3 0.49 31.09 12.96
CA HIS A 3 1.02 30.26 14.03
C HIS A 3 0.99 28.80 13.55
N THR A 4 2.09 28.32 12.96
CA THR A 4 2.25 26.91 12.59
C THR A 4 2.15 26.07 13.87
N THR A 5 1.10 25.26 14.00
CA THR A 5 0.92 24.49 15.23
C THR A 5 1.88 23.30 15.23
N LEU A 6 2.27 22.83 16.42
CA LEU A 6 3.13 21.63 16.57
C LEU A 6 2.60 20.43 15.75
N LYS A 7 1.27 20.33 15.59
CA LYS A 7 0.62 19.29 14.77
C LYS A 7 0.93 19.43 13.28
N ASP A 8 1.01 20.65 12.76
CA ASP A 8 1.36 20.91 11.36
C ASP A 8 2.84 20.62 11.10
N ALA A 9 3.70 20.89 12.09
CA ALA A 9 5.11 20.51 12.05
C ALA A 9 5.32 18.99 12.13
N PHE A 10 4.53 18.27 12.92
CA PHE A 10 4.56 16.80 12.95
C PHE A 10 4.03 16.18 11.65
N LYS A 11 2.93 16.69 11.10
CA LYS A 11 2.42 16.25 9.79
C LYS A 11 3.41 16.50 8.65
N ALA A 12 3.99 17.71 8.59
CA ALA A 12 5.01 18.03 7.59
C ALA A 12 6.23 17.11 7.72
N LYS A 13 6.63 16.78 8.95
CA LYS A 13 7.76 15.88 9.22
C LYS A 13 7.44 14.42 8.89
N GLU A 14 6.19 13.95 9.09
CA GLU A 14 5.75 12.62 8.62
C GLU A 14 5.64 12.57 7.09
N ASP A 15 5.15 13.63 6.45
CA ASP A 15 5.08 13.77 4.99
C ASP A 15 6.48 13.78 4.32
N GLU A 16 7.53 14.26 5.02
CA GLU A 16 8.92 14.19 4.53
C GLU A 16 9.43 12.74 4.39
N PHE A 17 8.93 11.80 5.19
CA PHE A 17 9.38 10.40 5.17
C PHE A 17 8.64 9.54 4.15
N TYR A 18 7.43 9.93 3.74
CA TYR A 18 6.64 9.18 2.76
C TYR A 18 6.92 9.62 1.32
N THR A 19 6.93 8.67 0.39
CA THR A 19 7.01 8.98 -1.04
C THR A 19 5.76 9.74 -1.46
N GLN A 20 5.95 10.92 -2.03
CA GLN A 20 4.85 11.76 -2.49
C GLN A 20 4.15 11.12 -3.71
N LEU A 21 2.82 11.24 -3.76
CA LEU A 21 2.04 10.69 -4.88
C LEU A 21 2.51 11.26 -6.23
N SER A 22 2.87 12.55 -6.27
CA SER A 22 3.36 13.21 -7.48
C SER A 22 4.68 12.60 -7.99
N ASP A 23 5.58 12.17 -7.11
CA ASP A 23 6.84 11.53 -7.51
C ASP A 23 6.59 10.10 -8.01
N ILE A 24 5.68 9.38 -7.37
CA ILE A 24 5.19 8.08 -7.83
C ILE A 24 4.60 8.20 -9.24
N GLU A 25 3.74 9.19 -9.49
CA GLU A 25 3.13 9.44 -10.81
C GLU A 25 4.17 9.80 -11.88
N LYS A 26 5.14 10.67 -11.55
CA LYS A 26 6.21 11.08 -12.46
C LYS A 26 7.05 9.90 -12.92
N GLU A 27 7.34 8.96 -12.01
CA GLU A 27 8.16 7.79 -12.32
C GLU A 27 7.33 6.68 -12.99
N LEU A 28 6.17 6.32 -12.43
CA LEU A 28 5.37 5.19 -12.90
C LEU A 28 4.78 5.38 -14.30
N LYS A 29 4.69 6.63 -14.81
CA LYS A 29 4.24 6.89 -16.18
C LYS A 29 5.07 6.17 -17.25
N TYR A 30 6.34 5.84 -16.96
CA TYR A 30 7.23 5.14 -17.90
C TYR A 30 7.07 3.61 -17.89
N TYR A 31 6.40 3.05 -16.87
CA TYR A 31 6.33 1.60 -16.66
C TYR A 31 4.93 1.01 -16.76
N LYS A 32 3.94 1.78 -17.25
CA LYS A 32 2.53 1.35 -17.30
C LYS A 32 2.34 -0.02 -17.98
N ALA A 33 3.04 -0.25 -19.10
CA ALA A 33 2.91 -1.50 -19.86
C ALA A 33 3.43 -2.73 -19.11
N GLN A 34 4.38 -2.54 -18.19
CA GLN A 34 5.06 -3.59 -17.44
C GLN A 34 4.16 -4.17 -16.34
N PHE A 35 3.13 -3.43 -15.90
CA PHE A 35 2.17 -3.85 -14.88
C PHE A 35 0.99 -4.67 -15.42
N LYS A 36 0.78 -4.67 -16.75
CA LYS A 36 -0.36 -5.37 -17.35
C LYS A 36 -0.29 -6.87 -17.08
N GLY A 37 -1.36 -7.41 -16.50
CA GLY A 37 -1.50 -8.82 -16.13
C GLY A 37 -0.62 -9.26 -14.97
N LYS A 38 -0.03 -8.33 -14.21
CA LYS A 38 0.90 -8.63 -13.12
C LYS A 38 0.26 -8.61 -11.75
N VAL A 39 0.82 -9.39 -10.84
CA VAL A 39 0.59 -9.27 -9.40
C VAL A 39 1.57 -8.23 -8.85
N VAL A 40 1.03 -7.10 -8.39
CA VAL A 40 1.80 -5.99 -7.82
C VAL A 40 1.72 -6.06 -6.30
N TYR A 41 2.87 -6.03 -5.64
CA TYR A 41 2.96 -6.00 -4.19
C TYR A 41 3.56 -4.69 -3.69
N CYS A 42 2.76 -3.95 -2.92
CA CYS A 42 3.17 -2.77 -2.17
C CYS A 42 3.48 -3.19 -0.73
N ASN A 43 4.72 -3.57 -0.45
CA ASN A 43 5.18 -3.72 0.93
C ASN A 43 5.22 -2.32 1.56
N ALA A 44 4.36 -2.04 2.53
CA ALA A 44 4.22 -0.72 3.14
C ALA A 44 4.17 -0.84 4.67
N ASP A 45 4.52 0.23 5.37
CA ASP A 45 4.30 0.31 6.81
C ASP A 45 2.79 0.42 7.13
N ASP A 46 2.05 1.14 6.27
CA ASP A 46 0.60 1.25 6.31
C ASP A 46 -0.02 1.38 4.89
N PRO A 47 -0.77 0.37 4.39
CA PRO A 47 -1.46 0.42 3.11
C PRO A 47 -2.44 1.57 2.96
N PHE A 48 -3.08 2.01 4.05
CA PHE A 48 -4.12 3.04 3.98
C PHE A 48 -3.55 4.43 3.76
N GLU A 49 -2.31 4.64 4.18
CA GLU A 49 -1.61 5.91 3.98
C GLU A 49 -0.70 5.88 2.75
N SER A 50 -0.23 4.69 2.37
CA SER A 50 0.68 4.47 1.26
C SER A 50 0.18 5.08 -0.05
N ASN A 51 0.90 6.09 -0.53
CA ASN A 51 0.67 6.67 -1.85
C ASN A 51 0.91 5.66 -2.98
N PHE A 52 1.74 4.63 -2.75
CA PHE A 52 1.87 3.51 -3.69
C PHE A 52 0.55 2.74 -3.81
N PHE A 53 -0.04 2.35 -2.67
CA PHE A 53 -1.33 1.65 -2.69
C PHE A 53 -2.42 2.51 -3.35
N LYS A 54 -2.55 3.78 -2.94
CA LYS A 54 -3.51 4.72 -3.53
C LYS A 54 -3.35 4.85 -5.05
N TYR A 55 -2.12 4.99 -5.54
CA TYR A 55 -1.84 5.06 -6.98
C TYR A 55 -2.29 3.78 -7.69
N PHE A 56 -1.83 2.61 -7.25
CA PHE A 56 -2.13 1.35 -7.93
C PHE A 56 -3.61 0.97 -7.83
N ALA A 57 -4.25 1.25 -6.70
CA ALA A 57 -5.67 0.99 -6.52
C ALA A 57 -6.53 1.88 -7.43
N SER A 58 -6.24 3.19 -7.48
CA SER A 58 -6.96 4.14 -8.36
C SER A 58 -6.73 3.86 -9.84
N ASN A 59 -5.57 3.30 -10.20
CA ASN A 59 -5.20 2.98 -11.57
C ASN A 59 -5.31 1.48 -11.90
N PHE A 60 -5.96 0.66 -11.06
CA PHE A 60 -5.95 -0.80 -11.16
C PHE A 60 -6.37 -1.28 -12.56
N ASN A 61 -7.53 -0.80 -13.03
CA ASN A 61 -8.07 -1.13 -14.35
C ASN A 61 -7.27 -0.48 -15.49
N ALA A 62 -6.84 0.76 -15.31
CA ALA A 62 -6.08 1.50 -16.33
C ALA A 62 -4.70 0.87 -16.60
N LEU A 63 -4.07 0.30 -15.57
CA LEU A 63 -2.81 -0.45 -15.68
C LEU A 63 -3.03 -1.91 -16.09
N GLY A 64 -4.27 -2.40 -16.04
CA GLY A 64 -4.62 -3.80 -16.32
C GLY A 64 -3.95 -4.77 -15.34
N ILE A 65 -3.84 -4.38 -14.07
CA ILE A 65 -3.22 -5.20 -13.02
C ILE A 65 -4.08 -6.44 -12.78
N LYS A 66 -3.44 -7.59 -12.56
CA LYS A 66 -4.14 -8.85 -12.26
C LYS A 66 -4.58 -8.91 -10.80
N LYS A 67 -3.68 -8.51 -9.89
CA LYS A 67 -3.90 -8.48 -8.45
C LYS A 67 -2.99 -7.42 -7.82
N LEU A 68 -3.54 -6.66 -6.88
CA LEU A 68 -2.81 -5.71 -6.05
C LEU A 68 -2.83 -6.22 -4.61
N ILE A 69 -1.65 -6.37 -4.03
CA ILE A 69 -1.48 -6.76 -2.63
C ILE A 69 -0.78 -5.62 -1.90
N ALA A 70 -1.23 -5.29 -0.70
CA ALA A 70 -0.52 -4.41 0.22
C ALA A 70 -0.54 -4.98 1.63
N THR A 71 0.56 -4.83 2.38
CA THR A 71 0.65 -5.29 3.77
C THR A 71 0.93 -4.12 4.69
N SER A 72 0.50 -4.19 5.95
CA SER A 72 0.89 -3.26 7.03
C SER A 72 1.80 -3.92 8.06
N TYR A 73 2.57 -3.10 8.76
CA TYR A 73 3.40 -3.54 9.89
C TYR A 73 2.61 -3.51 11.22
N ALA A 74 2.92 -4.44 12.13
CA ALA A 74 2.35 -4.49 13.46
C ALA A 74 2.76 -3.25 14.27
N GLY A 75 1.78 -2.42 14.66
CA GLY A 75 2.06 -1.22 15.44
C GLY A 75 2.05 0.11 14.69
N SER A 76 1.73 0.15 13.39
CA SER A 76 1.60 1.41 12.63
C SER A 76 0.81 2.46 13.45
N PRO A 77 1.31 3.71 13.57
CA PRO A 77 0.69 4.75 14.38
C PRO A 77 -0.77 5.03 13.99
N ILE A 78 -1.15 4.66 12.76
CA ILE A 78 -2.37 5.11 12.10
C ILE A 78 -3.27 3.96 11.61
N VAL A 79 -2.96 2.71 11.98
CA VAL A 79 -3.96 1.63 11.97
C VAL A 79 -5.16 2.10 12.81
N GLY A 80 -6.22 2.54 12.12
CA GLY A 80 -7.44 3.12 12.71
C GLY A 80 -7.50 4.64 12.94
N LYS A 81 -6.58 5.50 12.43
CA LYS A 81 -6.65 6.96 12.70
C LYS A 81 -6.91 7.90 11.52
N GLN A 82 -6.55 7.59 10.27
CA GLN A 82 -6.63 8.57 9.17
C GLN A 82 -7.49 8.11 7.98
N LEU A 83 -8.54 7.40 8.33
CA LEU A 83 -9.78 7.30 7.57
C LEU A 83 -10.82 6.91 8.61
N SER A 84 -12.06 7.32 8.43
CA SER A 84 -13.21 6.80 9.16
C SER A 84 -13.48 5.33 8.79
N PHE A 85 -12.45 4.48 8.86
CA PHE A 85 -12.43 3.05 8.52
C PHE A 85 -12.97 2.15 9.64
N PHE A 86 -13.76 2.70 10.57
CA PHE A 86 -14.45 1.88 11.58
C PHE A 86 -15.49 0.91 10.98
N ASP A 87 -15.75 1.02 9.67
CA ASP A 87 -16.71 0.18 8.94
C ASP A 87 -16.07 -0.69 7.83
N ILE A 88 -14.78 -1.05 7.93
CA ILE A 88 -14.26 -2.16 7.11
C ILE A 88 -14.75 -3.47 7.72
N GLU A 89 -15.70 -4.13 7.05
CA GLU A 89 -16.14 -5.47 7.43
C GLU A 89 -14.93 -6.42 7.43
N GLY A 90 -14.45 -6.84 8.61
CA GLY A 90 -13.29 -7.74 8.75
C GLY A 90 -12.26 -7.28 9.78
N VAL A 91 -12.21 -5.98 10.09
CA VAL A 91 -11.27 -5.41 11.08
C VAL A 91 -12.04 -5.12 12.38
N LYS A 92 -12.11 -6.10 13.30
CA LYS A 92 -13.01 -6.04 14.47
C LYS A 92 -12.36 -5.61 15.81
N ASN A 93 -11.10 -5.18 15.87
CA ASN A 93 -10.46 -4.90 17.16
C ASN A 93 -9.59 -3.63 17.19
N GLU A 94 -10.10 -2.60 17.87
CA GLU A 94 -9.41 -1.32 18.14
C GLU A 94 -8.15 -1.44 19.02
N LYS A 95 -8.00 -2.56 19.76
CA LYS A 95 -6.99 -2.68 20.83
C LYS A 95 -5.68 -3.34 20.40
N LYS A 96 -5.62 -3.98 19.23
CA LYS A 96 -4.39 -4.57 18.71
C LYS A 96 -4.17 -4.08 17.29
N LYS A 97 -3.06 -3.38 17.09
CA LYS A 97 -2.52 -2.98 15.78
C LYS A 97 -1.92 -4.20 15.10
N GLU A 98 -2.76 -5.20 14.82
CA GLU A 98 -2.34 -6.42 14.15
C GLU A 98 -2.02 -6.08 12.68
N PRO A 99 -0.93 -6.64 12.13
CA PRO A 99 -0.60 -6.45 10.74
C PRO A 99 -1.71 -7.05 9.88
N MET A 100 -1.95 -6.45 8.72
CA MET A 100 -2.99 -6.88 7.80
C MET A 100 -2.50 -6.92 6.37
N LYS A 101 -3.20 -7.71 5.56
CA LYS A 101 -3.04 -7.78 4.11
C LYS A 101 -4.30 -7.28 3.45
N ILE A 102 -4.13 -6.33 2.55
CA ILE A 102 -5.16 -5.91 1.60
C ILE A 102 -4.91 -6.63 0.27
N GLU A 103 -5.95 -7.18 -0.32
CA GLU A 103 -5.91 -7.83 -1.63
C GLU A 103 -7.05 -7.35 -2.52
N ILE A 104 -6.70 -6.84 -3.69
CA ILE A 104 -7.65 -6.39 -4.72
C ILE A 104 -7.40 -7.21 -5.98
N ASN A 105 -8.44 -7.89 -6.43
CA ASN A 105 -8.44 -8.70 -7.65
C ASN A 105 -9.26 -8.07 -8.78
N GLU A 106 -10.22 -7.23 -8.43
CA GLU A 106 -11.11 -6.57 -9.36
C GLU A 106 -11.64 -5.29 -8.71
N VAL A 107 -11.74 -4.21 -9.48
CA VAL A 107 -12.44 -2.99 -9.07
C VAL A 107 -13.49 -2.70 -10.14
N ARG A 108 -14.76 -2.67 -9.72
CA ARG A 108 -15.89 -2.27 -10.56
C ARG A 108 -16.42 -0.94 -10.08
N ASP A 109 -17.27 -0.32 -10.88
CA ASP A 109 -18.07 0.83 -10.46
C ASP A 109 -19.09 0.33 -9.41
N TYR A 110 -18.71 0.39 -8.14
CA TYR A 110 -19.50 -0.10 -7.01
C TYR A 110 -20.46 0.98 -6.52
N ASN A 111 -20.07 2.25 -6.60
CA ASN A 111 -20.91 3.37 -6.19
C ASN A 111 -21.94 3.77 -7.27
N LYS A 112 -21.81 3.23 -8.49
CA LYS A 112 -22.67 3.47 -9.67
C LYS A 112 -22.62 4.92 -10.16
N ASP A 113 -21.48 5.58 -10.02
CA ASP A 113 -21.27 6.96 -10.48
C ASP A 113 -20.86 7.06 -11.96
N GLY A 114 -20.60 5.91 -12.61
CA GLY A 114 -20.21 5.82 -14.01
C GLY A 114 -18.70 5.85 -14.25
N ALA A 115 -17.89 5.94 -13.20
CA ALA A 115 -16.43 5.86 -13.24
C ALA A 115 -15.93 4.71 -12.35
N VAL A 116 -14.72 4.19 -12.65
CA VAL A 116 -14.02 3.31 -11.71
C VAL A 116 -12.85 4.09 -11.13
N ASN A 117 -12.91 4.42 -9.84
CA ASN A 117 -11.95 5.30 -9.19
C ASN A 117 -11.67 4.88 -7.73
N ILE A 118 -10.96 5.73 -6.97
CA ILE A 118 -10.59 5.44 -5.58
C ILE A 118 -11.80 5.24 -4.66
N LEU A 119 -12.93 5.91 -4.93
CA LEU A 119 -14.17 5.76 -4.15
C LEU A 119 -14.75 4.35 -4.27
N ASP A 120 -14.57 3.69 -5.42
CA ASP A 120 -14.96 2.28 -5.60
C ASP A 120 -14.07 1.32 -4.83
N VAL A 121 -12.77 1.63 -4.77
CA VAL A 121 -11.84 0.88 -3.93
C VAL A 121 -12.23 1.06 -2.46
N GLU A 122 -12.51 2.28 -2.03
CA GLU A 122 -12.98 2.54 -0.66
C GLU A 122 -14.28 1.77 -0.38
N TYR A 123 -15.22 1.75 -1.32
CA TYR A 123 -16.44 0.97 -1.21
C TYR A 123 -16.15 -0.53 -1.08
N LEU A 124 -15.29 -1.07 -1.96
CA LEU A 124 -14.86 -2.48 -1.96
C LEU A 124 -14.25 -2.85 -0.61
N LEU A 125 -13.33 -2.04 -0.10
CA LEU A 125 -12.69 -2.28 1.19
C LEU A 125 -13.70 -2.25 2.35
N LYS A 126 -14.71 -1.38 2.29
CA LYS A 126 -15.77 -1.31 3.33
C LYS A 126 -16.72 -2.51 3.32
N HIS A 127 -17.09 -3.00 2.14
CA HIS A 127 -18.19 -3.96 1.98
C HIS A 127 -17.76 -5.39 1.66
N ASN A 128 -16.48 -5.64 1.40
CA ASN A 128 -15.98 -6.98 1.09
C ASN A 128 -15.00 -7.47 2.16
N LYS A 129 -15.49 -8.39 2.99
CA LYS A 129 -14.78 -9.08 4.07
C LYS A 129 -13.44 -9.70 3.70
N ASN A 130 -13.27 -10.06 2.42
CA ASN A 130 -12.09 -10.75 1.97
C ASN A 130 -11.01 -9.79 1.42
N SER A 131 -11.31 -8.50 1.33
CA SER A 131 -10.35 -7.52 0.80
C SER A 131 -9.29 -7.12 1.81
N ALA A 132 -9.59 -7.21 3.12
CA ALA A 132 -8.64 -6.92 4.20
C ALA A 132 -8.67 -8.07 5.22
N VAL A 133 -7.56 -8.79 5.35
CA VAL A 133 -7.43 -9.95 6.24
C VAL A 133 -6.28 -9.76 7.22
N PRO A 134 -6.41 -10.24 8.48
CA PRO A 134 -5.29 -10.29 9.40
C PRO A 134 -4.10 -11.05 8.79
N LEU A 135 -2.90 -10.54 9.03
CA LEU A 135 -1.66 -11.15 8.57
C LEU A 135 -0.98 -11.84 9.75
N GLU A 136 -0.60 -13.11 9.59
CA GLU A 136 0.18 -13.79 10.63
C GLU A 136 1.58 -13.19 10.77
N GLY A 137 2.08 -13.04 12.00
CA GLY A 137 3.42 -12.50 12.27
C GLY A 137 3.43 -10.99 12.50
N SER A 138 4.55 -10.33 12.20
CA SER A 138 4.77 -8.90 12.49
C SER A 138 4.46 -7.96 11.32
N GLY A 139 4.24 -8.49 10.11
CA GLY A 139 4.19 -7.67 8.89
C GLY A 139 5.57 -7.23 8.39
N ASP A 140 6.66 -7.60 9.06
CA ASP A 140 8.03 -7.42 8.56
C ASP A 140 8.20 -8.17 7.23
N PHE A 141 8.94 -7.61 6.27
CA PHE A 141 9.19 -8.26 4.97
C PHE A 141 9.89 -9.63 5.09
N ARG A 142 10.57 -9.90 6.21
CA ARG A 142 11.21 -11.17 6.54
C ARG A 142 10.23 -12.19 7.13
N SER A 143 9.05 -11.74 7.58
CA SER A 143 8.05 -12.63 8.16
C SER A 143 7.56 -13.64 7.12
N LYS A 144 7.27 -14.87 7.56
CA LYS A 144 6.87 -15.95 6.66
C LYS A 144 5.70 -15.57 5.76
N SER A 145 4.70 -14.88 6.32
CA SER A 145 3.51 -14.43 5.60
C SER A 145 3.85 -13.39 4.52
N CYS A 146 4.70 -12.40 4.80
CA CYS A 146 5.19 -11.45 3.80
C CYS A 146 6.06 -12.12 2.73
N VAL A 147 6.85 -13.13 3.09
CA VAL A 147 7.66 -13.90 2.12
C VAL A 147 6.78 -14.74 1.18
N GLU A 148 5.67 -15.32 1.66
CA GLU A 148 4.73 -16.01 0.79
C GLU A 148 4.02 -15.04 -0.18
N ILE A 149 3.65 -13.85 0.29
CA ILE A 149 3.14 -12.78 -0.58
C ILE A 149 4.18 -12.36 -1.61
N LEU A 150 5.44 -12.19 -1.18
CA LEU A 150 6.55 -11.87 -2.07
C LEU A 150 6.69 -12.92 -3.16
N LYS A 151 6.63 -14.22 -2.81
CA LYS A 151 6.69 -15.33 -3.77
C LYS A 151 5.56 -15.28 -4.80
N GLU A 152 4.36 -14.87 -4.41
CA GLU A 152 3.22 -14.67 -5.32
C GLU A 152 3.41 -13.46 -6.26
N ALA A 153 4.02 -12.38 -5.77
CA ALA A 153 4.16 -11.14 -6.53
C ALA A 153 5.04 -11.28 -7.78
N ASP A 154 4.68 -10.58 -8.85
CA ASP A 154 5.54 -10.40 -10.03
C ASP A 154 6.46 -9.18 -9.87
N ILE A 155 5.89 -8.09 -9.33
CA ILE A 155 6.53 -6.80 -9.20
C ILE A 155 6.33 -6.25 -7.79
N VAL A 156 7.41 -5.82 -7.14
CA VAL A 156 7.37 -5.10 -5.86
C VAL A 156 7.60 -3.62 -6.08
N VAL A 157 6.74 -2.77 -5.53
CA VAL A 157 6.89 -1.30 -5.63
C VAL A 157 6.77 -0.68 -4.25
N THR A 158 7.82 0.01 -3.80
CA THR A 158 7.87 0.54 -2.43
C THR A 158 8.99 1.58 -2.26
N ASN A 159 9.15 2.08 -1.04
CA ASN A 159 10.25 2.89 -0.55
C ASN A 159 10.66 2.34 0.83
N PRO A 160 11.57 1.35 0.90
CA PRO A 160 11.92 0.73 2.16
C PRO A 160 12.80 1.68 3.00
N PRO A 161 12.77 1.61 4.34
CA PRO A 161 13.67 2.37 5.18
C PRO A 161 15.14 2.13 4.80
N PHE A 162 15.97 3.18 4.80
CA PHE A 162 17.37 3.08 4.37
C PHE A 162 18.17 2.02 5.13
N SER A 163 17.89 1.86 6.43
CA SER A 163 18.51 0.83 7.29
C SER A 163 18.23 -0.60 6.84
N LEU A 164 17.10 -0.83 6.18
CA LEU A 164 16.64 -2.14 5.71
C LEU A 164 16.83 -2.32 4.20
N PHE A 165 17.16 -1.25 3.47
CA PHE A 165 17.22 -1.22 2.00
C PHE A 165 18.05 -2.36 1.41
N ARG A 166 19.30 -2.55 1.88
CA ARG A 166 20.22 -3.56 1.31
C ARG A 166 19.68 -4.97 1.47
N GLU A 167 19.17 -5.28 2.66
CA GLU A 167 18.63 -6.61 2.96
C GLU A 167 17.33 -6.86 2.20
N PHE A 168 16.45 -5.85 2.14
CA PHE A 168 15.22 -5.93 1.37
C PHE A 168 15.51 -6.18 -0.11
N VAL A 169 16.42 -5.40 -0.73
CA VAL A 169 16.83 -5.59 -2.13
C VAL A 169 17.45 -6.96 -2.36
N ALA A 170 18.30 -7.46 -1.44
CA ALA A 170 18.87 -8.80 -1.55
C ALA A 170 17.78 -9.87 -1.60
N GLN A 171 16.75 -9.75 -0.77
CA GLN A 171 15.60 -10.66 -0.78
C GLN A 171 14.82 -10.58 -2.11
N LEU A 172 14.58 -9.38 -2.65
CA LEU A 172 13.90 -9.23 -3.94
C LEU A 172 14.68 -9.92 -5.07
N VAL A 173 16.01 -9.79 -5.07
CA VAL A 173 16.90 -10.44 -6.05
C VAL A 173 16.90 -11.95 -5.88
N GLU A 174 16.99 -12.46 -4.65
CA GLU A 174 16.93 -13.89 -4.33
C GLU A 174 15.65 -14.53 -4.86
N HIS A 175 14.52 -13.85 -4.64
CA HIS A 175 13.21 -14.28 -5.13
C HIS A 175 12.94 -13.95 -6.60
N LYS A 176 13.93 -13.40 -7.33
CA LYS A 176 13.86 -13.03 -8.76
C LYS A 176 12.68 -12.12 -9.09
N LYS A 177 12.40 -11.17 -8.20
CA LYS A 177 11.30 -10.22 -8.37
C LYS A 177 11.74 -9.05 -9.22
N LYS A 178 10.83 -8.58 -10.08
CA LYS A 178 10.98 -7.24 -10.64
C LYS A 178 10.63 -6.26 -9.52
N PHE A 179 11.30 -5.12 -9.46
CA PHE A 179 10.98 -4.14 -8.45
C PHE A 179 11.25 -2.72 -8.92
N LEU A 180 10.56 -1.79 -8.29
CA LEU A 180 10.79 -0.36 -8.42
C LEU A 180 10.82 0.23 -7.02
N ILE A 181 11.95 0.85 -6.67
CA ILE A 181 12.11 1.55 -5.40
C ILE A 181 12.12 3.05 -5.69
N ILE A 182 11.10 3.76 -5.19
CA ILE A 182 10.91 5.19 -5.44
C ILE A 182 11.07 5.96 -4.13
N GLY A 183 12.26 6.53 -3.94
CA GLY A 183 12.54 7.41 -2.80
C GLY A 183 11.97 8.81 -3.00
N ASN A 184 11.90 9.57 -1.91
CA ASN A 184 11.59 11.00 -1.98
C ASN A 184 12.81 11.75 -2.56
N THR A 185 12.55 12.70 -3.47
CA THR A 185 13.63 13.53 -4.06
C THR A 185 13.66 14.84 -3.29
N ASN A 186 14.39 14.86 -2.17
CA ASN A 186 14.61 16.10 -1.40
C ASN A 186 15.43 17.12 -2.19
#